data_AF-A0A2G1X1L7-F1
#
_entry.id   AF-A0A2G1X1L7-F1
#
_cell.length_a   1.000
_cell.length_b   1.000
_cell.length_c   1.000
_cell.angle_alpha   90.00
_cell.angle_beta   90.00
_cell.angle_gamma   90.00
#
_symmetry.space_group_name_H-M   'P 1'
#
loop_
_entity.id
_entity.type
_entity.pdbx_description
1 polymer ?
#
loop_
_entity_poly.entity_id
_entity_poly.type
_entity_poly.pdbx_seq_one_letter_code
_entity_poly.pdbx_strand_id
1 'polypeptide(L)'
;MEGAMCELQQCEVCGGEKPAELIDHTTVETIAPLEADICQSCQHVQNHELPEDGCMKCGRDLEDSFYMEVEFPLGPEDLPARLSGSLCGDCAGWVGTEINYEAIDADEEAFQELIRLLDKQHELKPDPSDDGTAEVERGDV
;
A
#
# COMPACT_ATOMS: atom_id res chain seq x y z
N MET A 1 18.17 -14.86 -18.81
CA MET A 1 17.73 -13.55 -18.32
C MET A 1 17.77 -13.65 -16.81
N GLU A 2 18.89 -13.25 -16.23
CA GLU A 2 19.05 -13.13 -14.78
C GLU A 2 18.05 -12.07 -14.31
N GLY A 3 17.12 -12.46 -13.44
CA GLY A 3 16.22 -11.49 -12.81
C GLY A 3 17.07 -10.53 -12.01
N ALA A 4 17.04 -9.24 -12.36
CA ALA A 4 17.64 -8.21 -11.54
C ALA A 4 17.02 -8.33 -10.14
N MET A 5 17.81 -8.80 -9.18
CA MET A 5 17.43 -8.68 -7.78
C MET A 5 17.40 -7.18 -7.51
N CYS A 6 16.20 -6.60 -7.37
CA CYS A 6 16.08 -5.21 -6.95
C CYS A 6 16.77 -5.09 -5.59
N GLU A 7 17.92 -4.42 -5.54
CA GLU A 7 18.57 -4.08 -4.29
C GLU A 7 17.61 -3.22 -3.47
N LEU A 8 17.39 -3.60 -2.22
CA LEU A 8 16.50 -2.90 -1.30
C LEU A 8 17.33 -2.07 -0.32
N GLN A 9 16.88 -0.86 -0.04
CA GLN A 9 17.46 0.08 0.92
C GLN A 9 16.36 0.68 1.79
N GLN A 10 16.68 0.96 3.05
CA GLN A 10 15.73 1.51 4.02
C GLN A 10 15.71 3.04 3.95
N CYS A 11 14.50 3.63 3.95
CA CYS A 11 14.33 5.08 4.09
C CYS A 11 14.49 5.49 5.56
N GLU A 12 15.33 6.48 5.85
CA GLU A 12 15.59 6.96 7.22
C GLU A 12 14.44 7.81 7.79
N VAL A 13 13.49 8.26 6.96
CA VAL A 13 12.32 9.03 7.40
C VAL A 13 11.14 8.13 7.75
N CYS A 14 10.74 7.22 6.86
CA CYS A 14 9.58 6.35 7.10
C CYS A 14 9.93 4.93 7.59
N GLY A 15 11.20 4.56 7.61
CA GLY A 15 11.68 3.26 8.05
C GLY A 15 11.38 2.09 7.12
N GLY A 16 10.73 2.32 5.97
CA GLY A 16 10.35 1.26 5.02
C GLY A 16 11.49 0.88 4.07
N GLU A 17 11.58 -0.42 3.75
CA GLU A 17 12.47 -0.94 2.68
C GLU A 17 11.88 -0.63 1.30
N LYS A 18 12.71 -0.08 0.41
CA LYS A 18 12.35 0.34 -0.96
C LYS A 18 13.43 -0.11 -1.94
N PRO A 19 13.11 -0.29 -3.23
CA PRO A 19 14.15 -0.37 -4.26
C PRO A 19 15.15 0.77 -4.11
N ALA A 20 16.45 0.47 -4.18
CA ALA A 20 17.52 1.44 -3.97
C ALA A 20 17.44 2.61 -4.96
N GLU A 21 16.91 2.37 -6.16
CA GLU A 21 16.63 3.40 -7.18
C GLU A 21 15.58 4.45 -6.77
N LEU A 22 14.79 4.20 -5.71
CA LEU A 22 13.79 5.13 -5.17
C LEU A 22 14.28 5.85 -3.91
N ILE A 23 15.53 5.63 -3.48
CA ILE A 23 16.15 6.26 -2.32
C ILE A 23 17.24 7.20 -2.83
N ASP A 24 17.13 8.50 -2.53
CA ASP A 24 18.20 9.45 -2.78
C ASP A 24 18.85 9.89 -1.46
N HIS A 25 20.17 10.03 -1.50
CA HIS A 25 20.93 10.71 -0.46
C HIS A 25 20.76 12.22 -0.64
N THR A 26 20.06 12.89 0.27
CA THR A 26 19.69 14.31 0.12
C THR A 26 19.77 15.07 1.44
N THR A 27 19.76 16.41 1.36
CA THR A 27 19.77 17.29 2.52
C THR A 27 18.34 17.65 2.97
N VAL A 28 18.03 17.43 4.24
CA VAL A 28 16.74 17.77 4.86
C VAL A 28 16.73 19.24 5.29
N GLU A 29 16.39 20.17 4.39
CA GLU A 29 16.50 21.63 4.70
C GLU A 29 15.67 22.07 5.94
N THR A 30 14.54 21.42 6.19
CA THR A 30 13.58 21.82 7.23
C THR A 30 13.97 21.42 8.66
N ILE A 31 14.94 20.53 8.87
CA ILE A 31 15.36 20.03 10.21
C ILE A 31 16.88 20.18 10.38
N ALA A 32 17.41 21.37 10.08
CA ALA A 32 18.87 21.62 9.94
C ALA A 32 19.48 20.78 8.80
N PRO A 33 20.59 21.19 8.15
CA PRO A 33 21.13 20.47 7.00
C PRO A 33 21.73 19.12 7.43
N LEU A 34 20.85 18.14 7.61
CA LEU A 34 21.14 16.76 7.90
C LEU A 34 21.03 16.01 6.58
N GLU A 35 22.09 15.33 6.19
CA GLU A 35 22.05 14.42 5.07
C GLU A 35 21.46 13.09 5.52
N ALA A 36 20.51 12.58 4.74
CA ALA A 36 19.82 11.34 5.02
C ALA A 36 19.46 10.60 3.73
N ASP A 37 19.29 9.29 3.84
CA ASP A 37 18.78 8.44 2.78
C ASP A 37 17.25 8.43 2.82
N ILE A 38 16.62 9.12 1.87
CA ILE A 38 15.18 9.39 1.92
C ILE A 38 14.52 8.88 0.65
N CYS A 39 13.44 8.14 0.79
CA CYS A 39 12.66 7.72 -0.37
C CYS A 39 11.99 8.92 -1.04
N GLN A 40 11.85 8.87 -2.36
CA GLN A 40 11.24 9.96 -3.16
C GLN A 40 9.88 10.39 -2.60
N SER A 41 9.05 9.44 -2.13
CA SER A 41 7.79 9.75 -1.45
C SER A 41 7.95 10.68 -0.24
N CYS A 42 8.92 10.42 0.64
CA CYS A 42 9.16 11.24 1.83
C CYS A 42 9.77 12.60 1.48
N GLN A 43 10.62 12.65 0.45
CA GLN A 43 11.13 13.91 -0.08
C GLN A 43 10.00 14.79 -0.63
N HIS A 44 9.04 14.21 -1.37
CA HIS A 44 7.87 14.95 -1.88
C HIS A 44 6.99 15.51 -0.76
N VAL A 45 6.72 14.72 0.28
CA VAL A 45 5.96 15.18 1.45
C VAL A 45 6.67 16.34 2.16
N GLN A 46 7.99 16.25 2.30
CA GLN A 46 8.78 17.29 2.96
C GLN A 46 8.81 18.59 2.14
N ASN A 47 9.08 18.48 0.85
CA ASN A 47 9.30 19.63 -0.03
C ASN A 47 8.00 20.22 -0.59
N HIS A 48 6.87 19.52 -0.43
CA HIS A 48 5.55 19.90 -0.95
C HIS A 48 5.53 20.13 -2.48
N GLU A 49 6.55 19.67 -3.19
CA GLU A 49 6.65 19.76 -4.64
C GLU A 49 6.38 18.38 -5.25
N LEU A 50 5.24 18.28 -5.93
CA LEU A 50 4.88 17.14 -6.76
C LEU A 50 5.45 17.38 -8.17
N PRO A 51 6.22 16.43 -8.74
CA PRO A 51 6.49 16.42 -10.18
C PRO A 51 5.15 16.41 -10.93
N GLU A 52 4.99 17.26 -11.93
CA GLU A 52 3.72 17.37 -12.68
C GLU A 52 3.34 16.05 -13.39
N ASP A 53 4.33 15.19 -13.60
CA ASP A 53 4.34 13.99 -14.42
C ASP A 53 4.61 12.68 -13.61
N GLY A 54 4.80 12.78 -12.29
CA GLY A 54 5.09 11.66 -11.40
C GLY A 54 3.88 11.19 -10.57
N CYS A 55 3.88 9.90 -10.22
CA CYS A 55 2.92 9.35 -9.28
C CYS A 55 3.09 10.00 -7.90
N MET A 56 2.08 10.71 -7.42
CA MET A 56 2.15 11.47 -6.17
C MET A 56 2.40 10.61 -4.92
N LYS A 57 2.22 9.29 -5.01
CA LYS A 57 2.52 8.34 -3.92
C LYS A 57 3.90 7.73 -4.04
N CYS A 58 4.28 7.19 -5.20
CA CYS A 58 5.49 6.37 -5.35
C CYS A 58 6.61 7.00 -6.19
N GLY A 59 6.42 8.20 -6.73
CA GLY A 59 7.42 8.94 -7.50
C GLY A 59 7.63 8.43 -8.93
N ARG A 60 7.14 7.24 -9.29
CA ARG A 60 7.28 6.66 -10.63
C ARG A 60 6.59 7.52 -11.70
N ASP A 61 7.22 7.61 -12.87
CA ASP A 61 6.66 8.25 -14.06
C ASP A 61 5.31 7.64 -14.46
N LEU A 62 4.42 8.47 -14.98
CA LEU A 62 3.07 8.09 -15.34
C LEU A 62 2.89 7.97 -16.86
N GLU A 63 2.70 6.75 -17.36
CA GLU A 63 2.22 6.52 -18.74
C GLU A 63 0.68 6.62 -18.80
N ASP A 64 -0.01 5.96 -17.87
CA ASP A 64 -1.45 6.07 -17.61
C ASP A 64 -1.66 6.51 -16.16
N SER A 65 -2.56 7.47 -15.93
CA SER A 65 -2.74 8.09 -14.61
C SER A 65 -4.19 8.23 -14.18
N PHE A 66 -4.36 8.22 -12.85
CA PHE A 66 -5.63 8.47 -12.18
C PHE A 66 -5.50 9.74 -11.35
N TYR A 67 -6.16 10.81 -11.78
CA TYR A 67 -6.22 12.03 -11.00
C TYR A 67 -7.17 11.87 -9.82
N MET A 68 -6.72 12.26 -8.63
CA MET A 68 -7.54 12.34 -7.44
C MET A 68 -7.45 13.71 -6.79
N GLU A 69 -8.54 14.11 -6.16
CA GLU A 69 -8.62 15.27 -5.28
C GLU A 69 -9.43 14.85 -4.06
N VAL A 70 -8.85 15.01 -2.88
CA VAL A 70 -9.51 14.68 -1.61
C VAL A 70 -9.34 15.83 -0.64
N GLU A 71 -10.44 16.20 0.01
CA GLU A 71 -10.48 17.15 1.10
C GLU A 71 -10.71 16.39 2.41
N PHE A 72 -9.98 16.73 3.46
CA PHE A 72 -10.08 16.08 4.77
C PHE A 72 -9.73 17.05 5.90
N PRO A 73 -10.29 16.84 7.11
CA PRO A 73 -9.94 17.65 8.27
C PRO A 73 -8.52 17.33 8.76
N LEU A 74 -7.77 18.36 9.17
CA LEU A 74 -6.42 18.24 9.69
C LEU A 74 -6.37 18.61 11.18
N GLY A 75 -6.05 17.61 12.01
CA GLY A 75 -5.90 17.78 13.44
C GLY A 75 -7.24 18.02 14.18
N PRO A 76 -7.19 18.26 15.51
CA PRO A 76 -8.37 18.35 16.36
C PRO A 76 -9.22 19.62 16.14
N GLU A 77 -8.75 20.57 15.33
CA GLU A 77 -9.44 21.84 15.03
C GLU A 77 -10.16 21.82 13.67
N ASP A 78 -10.27 20.64 13.02
CA ASP A 78 -10.93 20.44 11.73
C ASP A 78 -10.48 21.42 10.63
N LEU A 79 -9.19 21.76 10.60
CA LEU A 79 -8.67 22.65 9.55
C LEU A 79 -8.82 21.98 8.18
N PRO A 80 -9.31 22.68 7.14
CA PRO A 80 -9.48 22.07 5.83
C PRO A 80 -8.11 21.79 5.20
N ALA A 81 -7.81 20.52 4.97
CA ALA A 81 -6.68 20.07 4.15
C ALA A 81 -7.17 19.53 2.82
N ARG A 82 -6.32 19.65 1.81
CA ARG A 82 -6.56 19.14 0.47
C ARG A 82 -5.32 18.45 -0.05
N LEU A 83 -5.52 17.27 -0.65
CA LEU A 83 -4.50 16.54 -1.37
C LEU A 83 -5.00 16.31 -2.80
N SER A 84 -4.20 16.72 -3.78
CA SER A 84 -4.52 16.58 -5.20
C SER A 84 -3.30 16.14 -5.98
N GLY A 85 -3.49 15.23 -6.94
CA GLY A 85 -2.42 14.78 -7.82
C GLY A 85 -2.79 13.51 -8.57
N SER A 86 -1.83 12.99 -9.32
CA SER A 86 -2.00 11.82 -10.18
C SER A 86 -1.38 10.58 -9.55
N LEU A 87 -2.06 9.44 -9.62
CA LEU A 87 -1.57 8.13 -9.17
C LEU A 87 -1.38 7.16 -10.34
N CYS A 88 -0.37 6.30 -10.23
CA CYS A 88 -0.27 5.12 -11.09
C CYS A 88 -1.31 4.06 -10.69
N GLY A 89 -1.60 3.11 -11.58
CA GLY A 89 -2.63 2.09 -11.37
C GLY A 89 -2.50 1.32 -10.05
N ASP A 90 -1.29 0.89 -9.68
CA ASP A 90 -1.05 0.18 -8.41
C ASP A 90 -1.42 1.05 -7.20
N CYS A 91 -1.01 2.32 -7.22
CA CYS A 91 -1.22 3.23 -6.11
C CYS A 91 -2.67 3.70 -6.02
N ALA A 92 -3.34 3.89 -7.15
CA ALA A 92 -4.78 4.16 -7.21
C ALA A 92 -5.58 2.97 -6.67
N GLY A 93 -5.21 1.74 -7.06
CA GLY A 93 -5.84 0.51 -6.55
C GLY A 93 -5.66 0.36 -5.04
N TRP A 94 -4.46 0.65 -4.51
CA TRP A 94 -4.22 0.64 -3.07
C TRP A 94 -5.08 1.69 -2.35
N VAL A 95 -5.08 2.96 -2.79
CA VAL A 95 -5.88 4.02 -2.16
C VAL A 95 -7.37 3.68 -2.17
N GLY A 96 -7.88 3.18 -3.30
CA GLY A 96 -9.27 2.74 -3.40
C GLY A 96 -9.58 1.58 -2.45
N THR A 97 -8.63 0.68 -2.22
CA THR A 97 -8.78 -0.43 -1.26
C THR A 97 -8.86 0.08 0.17
N GLU A 98 -7.95 0.97 0.57
CA GLU A 98 -7.95 1.57 1.91
C GLU A 98 -9.24 2.34 2.18
N ILE A 99 -9.71 3.17 1.24
CA ILE A 99 -10.97 3.90 1.37
C ILE A 99 -12.15 2.95 1.59
N ASN A 100 -12.22 1.84 0.83
CA ASN A 100 -13.30 0.88 0.97
C ASN A 100 -13.27 0.14 2.31
N TYR A 101 -12.10 -0.31 2.77
CA TYR A 101 -12.00 -1.03 4.03
C TYR A 101 -12.21 -0.12 5.25
N GLU A 102 -11.66 1.11 5.24
CA GLU A 102 -11.94 2.09 6.29
C GLU A 102 -13.44 2.46 6.34
N ALA A 103 -14.11 2.53 5.18
CA ALA A 103 -15.57 2.74 5.13
C ALA A 103 -16.36 1.55 5.70
N ILE A 104 -15.88 0.31 5.47
CA ILE A 104 -16.47 -0.89 6.06
C ILE A 104 -16.25 -0.91 7.57
N ASP A 105 -15.04 -0.63 8.04
CA ASP A 105 -14.69 -0.65 9.46
C ASP A 105 -15.45 0.43 10.26
N ALA A 106 -15.78 1.56 9.62
CA ALA A 106 -16.60 2.61 10.20
C ALA A 106 -18.10 2.23 10.32
N ASP A 107 -18.58 1.23 9.57
CA ASP A 107 -19.95 0.75 9.59
C ASP A 107 -20.02 -0.66 10.20
N GLU A 108 -20.46 -0.75 11.46
CA GLU A 108 -20.51 -2.00 12.21
C GLU A 108 -21.34 -3.09 11.50
N GLU A 109 -22.43 -2.74 10.80
CA GLU A 109 -23.24 -3.73 10.07
C GLU A 109 -22.48 -4.25 8.83
N ALA A 110 -21.84 -3.36 8.09
CA ALA A 110 -21.01 -3.74 6.94
C ALA A 110 -19.81 -4.60 7.36
N PHE A 111 -19.18 -4.27 8.48
CA PHE A 111 -18.06 -5.02 9.05
C PHE A 111 -18.49 -6.45 9.45
N GLN A 112 -19.63 -6.59 10.12
CA GLN A 112 -20.16 -7.91 10.50
C GLN A 112 -20.53 -8.77 9.27
N GLU A 113 -21.10 -8.16 8.23
CA GLU A 113 -21.38 -8.88 6.98
C GLU A 113 -20.09 -9.31 6.26
N LEU A 114 -19.03 -8.48 6.28
CA LEU A 114 -17.73 -8.85 5.74
C LEU A 114 -17.16 -10.09 6.46
N ILE A 115 -17.18 -10.11 7.80
CA ILE A 115 -16.77 -11.28 8.60
C ILE A 115 -17.55 -12.52 8.15
N ARG A 116 -18.88 -12.43 8.07
CA ARG A 116 -19.73 -13.55 7.68
C ARG A 116 -19.40 -14.09 6.29
N LEU A 117 -19.08 -13.22 5.33
CA LEU A 117 -18.70 -13.60 3.98
C LEU A 117 -17.33 -14.29 3.94
N LEU A 118 -16.37 -13.82 4.72
CA LEU A 118 -15.03 -14.42 4.84
C LEU A 118 -15.11 -15.81 5.48
N ASP A 119 -15.87 -15.96 6.57
CA ASP A 119 -16.10 -17.25 7.23
C ASP A 119 -16.71 -18.27 6.25
N LYS A 120 -17.76 -17.86 5.52
CA LYS A 120 -18.37 -18.69 4.48
C LYS A 120 -17.38 -19.09 3.39
N GLN A 121 -16.48 -18.20 2.99
CA GLN A 121 -15.46 -18.52 1.99
C GLN A 121 -14.43 -19.51 2.52
N HIS A 122 -14.04 -19.39 3.79
CA HIS A 122 -13.13 -20.34 4.45
C HIS A 122 -13.76 -21.73 4.56
N GLU A 123 -15.04 -21.82 4.90
CA GLU A 123 -15.78 -23.10 4.91
C GLU A 123 -15.87 -23.75 3.51
N LEU A 124 -15.85 -22.95 2.43
CA LEU A 124 -15.92 -23.44 1.05
C LEU A 124 -14.56 -23.86 0.48
N LYS A 125 -13.45 -23.46 1.09
CA LYS A 125 -12.11 -23.91 0.68
C LYS A 125 -11.78 -25.20 1.43
N PRO A 126 -11.74 -26.38 0.77
CA PRO A 126 -11.32 -27.61 1.43
C PRO A 126 -9.89 -27.44 1.95
N ASP A 127 -9.66 -27.90 3.18
CA ASP A 127 -8.35 -27.91 3.81
C ASP A 127 -7.39 -28.77 2.96
N PRO A 128 -6.31 -28.21 2.39
CA PRO A 128 -5.35 -28.99 1.62
C PRO A 128 -4.58 -30.02 2.48
N SER A 129 -4.77 -30.02 3.80
CA SER A 129 -4.20 -31.01 4.71
C SER A 129 -5.09 -32.24 4.98
N ASP A 130 -6.33 -32.27 4.48
CA ASP A 130 -7.18 -33.47 4.49
C ASP A 130 -6.86 -34.36 3.27
N ASP A 131 -5.62 -34.86 3.24
CA ASP A 131 -5.20 -35.91 2.31
C ASP A 131 -5.79 -37.22 2.83
N GLY A 132 -7.08 -37.43 2.50
CA GLY A 132 -7.89 -38.56 2.94
C GLY A 132 -7.16 -39.88 2.74
N THR A 133 -6.61 -40.41 3.83
CA THR A 133 -6.13 -41.79 3.88
C THR A 133 -7.36 -42.69 3.84
N ALA A 134 -7.80 -43.01 2.63
CA ALA A 134 -8.68 -44.14 2.39
C ALA A 134 -7.94 -45.40 2.82
N GLU A 135 -8.29 -45.94 3.98
CA GLU A 135 -7.94 -47.31 4.35
C GLU A 135 -8.53 -48.24 3.29
N VAL A 136 -7.68 -48.70 2.37
CA VAL A 136 -8.03 -49.75 1.43
C VAL A 136 -8.08 -51.05 2.23
N GLU A 137 -9.29 -51.47 2.60
CA GLU A 137 -9.53 -52.82 3.10
C GLU A 137 -9.00 -53.82 2.06
N ARG A 138 -7.89 -54.48 2.40
CA ARG A 138 -7.39 -55.63 1.64
C ARG A 138 -8.33 -56.80 1.93
N GLY A 139 -9.27 -57.04 1.02
CA GLY A 139 -10.03 -58.28 1.00
C GLY A 139 -9.11 -59.47 0.73
N ASP A 140 -9.08 -60.41 1.66
CA ASP A 140 -8.59 -61.77 1.45
C ASP A 140 -9.58 -62.52 0.54
N VAL A 141 -9.18 -62.83 -0.71
CA VAL A 141 -9.35 -64.14 -1.41
C VAL A 141 -8.36 -64.20 -2.57
#